data_AF-A0A2D9EYE0-F1
#
_entry.id   AF-A0A2D9EYE0-F1
#
_cell.length_a   1.000
_cell.length_b   1.000
_cell.length_c   1.000
_cell.angle_alpha   90.00
_cell.angle_beta   90.00
_cell.angle_gamma   90.00
#
_symmetry.space_group_name_H-M   'P 1'
#
loop_
_entity.id
_entity.type
_entity.pdbx_description
1 polymer ?
#
loop_
_entity_poly.entity_id
_entity_poly.type
_entity_poly.pdbx_seq_one_letter_code
_entity_poly.pdbx_strand_id
1 'polypeptide(L)' 'MQRHSNGPDLEQDTIDAAASDWTARLGGGPLSAVERRALDAWLAESPRHAAAFDEAQAAWALMGALAET' A
#
# COMPACT_ATOMS: atom_id res chain seq x y z
N MET A 1 -6.21 18.70 -23.82
CA MET A 1 -5.90 17.47 -24.59
C MET A 1 -4.44 17.10 -24.31
N GLN A 2 -4.09 16.64 -23.10
CA GLN A 2 -2.72 16.23 -22.79
C GLN A 2 -2.64 14.70 -22.79
N ARG A 3 -1.59 14.21 -23.45
CA ARG A 3 -1.40 12.85 -23.96
C ARG A 3 -1.45 11.80 -22.85
N HIS A 4 -2.27 10.76 -23.04
CA HIS A 4 -2.16 9.49 -22.32
C HIS A 4 -0.74 8.94 -22.45
N SER A 5 -0.02 8.85 -21.33
CA SER A 5 1.21 8.07 -21.20
C SER A 5 0.84 6.69 -20.64
N ASN A 6 0.17 5.89 -21.46
CA ASN A 6 -0.37 4.59 -21.07
C ASN A 6 0.75 3.53 -20.94
N GLY A 7 1.22 3.29 -19.72
CA GLY A 7 2.17 2.22 -19.40
C GLY A 7 2.54 2.18 -17.92
N PRO A 8 3.37 3.12 -17.42
CA PRO A 8 3.86 3.10 -16.03
C PRO A 8 2.92 3.77 -15.02
N ASP A 9 2.09 4.72 -15.45
CA ASP A 9 1.19 5.49 -14.58
C ASP A 9 0.07 4.62 -13.99
N LEU A 10 -0.57 3.80 -14.84
CA LEU A 10 -1.60 2.84 -14.42
C LEU A 10 -1.05 1.72 -13.53
N GLU A 11 0.19 1.31 -13.78
CA GLU A 11 0.88 0.33 -12.95
C GLU A 11 1.17 0.90 -11.56
N GLN A 12 1.64 2.15 -11.48
CA GLN A 12 1.82 2.82 -10.19
C GLN A 12 0.49 3.04 -9.45
N ASP A 13 -0.58 3.44 -10.13
CA ASP A 13 -1.92 3.59 -9.53
C ASP A 13 -2.43 2.26 -8.95
N THR A 14 -2.22 1.15 -9.67
CA THR A 14 -2.57 -0.20 -9.19
C THR A 14 -1.77 -0.57 -7.94
N ILE A 15 -0.49 -0.22 -7.90
CA ILE A 15 0.42 -0.49 -6.78
C ILE A 15 0.02 0.34 -5.55
N ASP A 16 -0.29 1.62 -5.75
CA ASP A 16 -0.73 2.52 -4.68
C ASP A 16 -2.08 2.09 -4.08
N ALA A 17 -3.03 1.69 -4.95
CA ALA A 17 -4.31 1.14 -4.52
C ALA A 17 -4.13 -0.14 -3.68
N ALA A 18 -3.25 -1.06 -4.10
CA ALA A 18 -2.94 -2.27 -3.36
C ALA A 18 -2.25 -1.98 -2.01
N ALA A 19 -1.30 -1.03 -1.98
CA ALA A 19 -0.63 -0.59 -0.76
C ALA A 19 -1.63 -0.02 0.27
N SER A 20 -2.57 0.81 -0.21
CA SER A 20 -3.62 1.40 0.61
C SER A 20 -4.56 0.34 1.19
N ASP A 21 -4.96 -0.66 0.39
CA ASP A 21 -5.80 -1.78 0.86
C ASP A 21 -5.10 -2.57 1.98
N TRP A 22 -3.82 -2.93 1.80
CA TRP A 22 -3.06 -3.63 2.82
C TRP A 22 -2.92 -2.83 4.12
N THR A 23 -2.68 -1.53 3.99
CA THR A 23 -2.56 -0.63 5.14
C THR A 23 -3.88 -0.51 5.90
N ALA A 24 -5.01 -0.38 5.20
CA ALA A 24 -6.34 -0.36 5.81
C ALA A 24 -6.64 -1.66 6.58
N ARG A 25 -6.26 -2.82 6.04
CA ARG A 25 -6.41 -4.11 6.74
C ARG A 25 -5.58 -4.18 8.02
N LEU A 26 -4.34 -3.68 7.99
CA LEU A 26 -3.47 -3.59 9.18
C LEU A 26 -4.02 -2.63 10.23
N GLY A 27 -4.59 -1.50 9.80
CA GLY A 27 -5.25 -0.53 10.66
C GLY A 27 -6.49 -1.08 11.36
N GLY A 28 -7.19 -2.03 10.74
CA GLY A 28 -8.36 -2.71 11.31
C GLY A 28 -8.04 -3.82 12.31
N GLY A 29 -6.80 -4.32 12.33
CA GLY A 29 -6.36 -5.39 13.23
C GLY A 29 -5.23 -6.25 12.66
N PRO A 30 -4.76 -7.25 13.43
CA PRO A 30 -3.67 -8.12 12.97
C PRO A 30 -4.11 -8.98 11.79
N LEU A 31 -3.36 -8.94 10.68
CA LEU A 31 -3.67 -9.82 9.53
C LEU A 31 -3.49 -11.29 9.89
N SER A 32 -4.33 -12.15 9.32
CA SER A 32 -4.24 -13.60 9.42
C SER A 32 -2.94 -14.14 8.81
N ALA A 33 -2.57 -15.38 9.14
CA ALA A 33 -1.38 -16.02 8.58
C ALA A 33 -1.39 -16.08 7.04
N VAL A 34 -2.57 -16.30 6.44
CA VAL A 34 -2.76 -16.31 4.97
C VAL A 34 -2.52 -14.92 4.38
N GLU A 35 -3.10 -13.89 4.99
CA GLU A 35 -2.97 -12.50 4.55
C GLU A 35 -1.54 -12.00 4.70
N ARG A 36 -0.85 -12.36 5.79
CA ARG A 36 0.57 -12.07 5.98
C ARG A 36 1.42 -12.65 4.85
N ARG A 37 1.15 -13.90 4.45
CA ARG A 37 1.86 -14.56 3.34
C ARG A 37 1.56 -13.91 2.00
N ALA A 38 0.31 -13.49 1.77
CA ALA A 38 -0.07 -12.77 0.56
C ALA A 38 0.59 -11.38 0.47
N LEU A 39 0.66 -10.65 1.58
CA LEU A 39 1.37 -9.38 1.67
C LEU A 39 2.87 -9.57 1.41
N ASP A 40 3.51 -10.54 2.06
CA ASP A 40 4.93 -10.86 1.87
C ASP A 40 5.25 -11.22 0.41
N ALA A 41 4.40 -12.04 -0.22
CA ALA A 41 4.53 -12.38 -1.63
C ALA A 41 4.44 -11.14 -2.51
N TRP A 42 3.42 -10.30 -2.30
CA TRP A 42 3.22 -9.07 -3.08
C TRP A 42 4.39 -8.08 -2.91
N LEU A 43 4.91 -7.90 -1.70
CA LEU A 43 6.09 -7.06 -1.44
C LEU A 43 7.34 -7.59 -2.15
N ALA A 44 7.48 -8.91 -2.28
CA ALA A 44 8.61 -9.55 -2.95
C ALA A 44 8.53 -9.47 -4.49
N GLU A 45 7.36 -9.24 -5.07
CA GLU A 45 7.18 -9.15 -6.54
C GLU A 45 7.92 -7.95 -7.15
N SER A 46 7.99 -6.83 -6.44
CA SER A 46 8.65 -5.62 -6.96
C SER A 46 9.06 -4.64 -5.86
N PRO A 47 10.23 -3.99 -5.97
CA PRO A 47 10.66 -2.98 -5.00
C PRO A 47 9.72 -1.75 -4.96
N ARG A 48 8.95 -1.52 -6.04
CA ARG A 48 7.92 -0.46 -6.07
C ARG A 48 6.74 -0.76 -5.15
N HIS A 49 6.38 -2.04 -4.96
CA HIS A 49 5.32 -2.44 -4.04
C HIS A 49 5.73 -2.13 -2.60
N ALA A 50 6.98 -2.45 -2.25
CA ALA A 50 7.54 -2.13 -0.93
C ALA A 50 7.58 -0.62 -0.68
N ALA A 51 7.99 0.19 -1.66
CA ALA A 51 8.02 1.63 -1.53
C ALA A 51 6.61 2.23 -1.32
N ALA A 52 5.63 1.84 -2.12
CA ALA A 52 4.26 2.32 -1.98
C ALA A 52 3.61 1.88 -0.64
N PHE A 53 3.91 0.67 -0.19
CA PHE A 53 3.42 0.18 1.10
C PHE A 53 4.02 0.93 2.29
N ASP A 54 5.32 1.26 2.24
CA ASP A 54 5.97 2.09 3.27
C ASP A 54 5.35 3.49 3.34
N GLU A 55 5.14 4.14 2.18
CA GLU A 55 4.45 5.43 2.08
C GLU A 55 3.03 5.37 2.67
N ALA A 56 2.25 4.37 2.29
CA ALA A 56 0.89 4.19 2.79
C ALA A 56 0.87 3.95 4.31
N GLN A 57 1.78 3.12 4.84
CA GLN A 57 1.90 2.90 6.29
C GLN A 57 2.32 4.16 7.04
N ALA A 58 3.25 4.95 6.51
CA ALA A 58 3.67 6.20 7.10
C ALA A 58 2.49 7.20 7.19
N ALA A 59 1.70 7.30 6.12
CA ALA A 59 0.50 8.13 6.09
C ALA A 59 -0.54 7.65 7.13
N TRP A 60 -0.76 6.34 7.26
CA TRP A 60 -1.68 5.78 8.24
C TRP A 60 -1.20 5.98 9.68
N ALA A 61 0.09 5.78 9.95
CA ALA A 61 0.68 6.01 11.26
C ALA A 61 0.56 7.48 11.70
N LEU A 62 0.73 8.42 10.75
CA LEU A 62 0.51 9.84 11.01
C LEU A 62 -0.94 10.12 11.42
N MET A 63 -1.93 9.50 10.75
CA MET A 63 -3.34 9.66 11.15
C MET A 63 -3.65 9.07 12.53
N GLY A 64 -3.06 7.91 12.86
CA GLY A 64 -3.17 7.30 14.19
C GLY A 64 -2.61 8.22 15.28
N ALA A 65 -1.42 8.79 15.06
CA ALA A 65 -0.78 9.68 16.03
C ALA A 65 -1.58 10.96 16.31
N LEU A 66 -2.35 11.45 15.33
CA LEU A 66 -3.22 12.62 15.50
C LEU A 66 -4.52 12.32 16.26
N ALA A 67 -4.98 11.06 16.27
CA ALA A 67 -6.19 10.66 16.99
C ALA A 67 -5.99 10.52 18.51
N GLU A 68 -4.73 10.48 18.97
CA GLU A 68 -4.34 10.27 20.37
C GLU A 68 -4.05 11.58 21.13
N THR A 69 -4.47 12.74 20.61
CA THR A 69 -4.29 14.08 21.22
C THR A 69 -5.60 14.72 21.63
#